data_AF-A0AAV5E547-F1
#
_entry.id   AF-A0AAV5E547-F1
#
_cell.length_a   1.000
_cell.length_b   1.000
_cell.length_c   1.000
_cell.angle_alpha   90.00
_cell.angle_beta   90.00
_cell.angle_gamma   90.00
#
_symmetry.space_group_name_H-M   'P 1'
#
loop_
_entity.id
_entity.type
_entity.pdbx_description
1 polymer ?
#
loop_
_entity_poly.entity_id
_entity_poly.type
_entity_poly.pdbx_seq_one_letter_code
_entity_poly.pdbx_strand_id
1 'polypeptide(L)'
;MEPAAGGQPPRRRHVSPGLLALLCSSSLLLNAVFIAHHLFWALQAARAAEAVAATDCSGHGRVFLDGVAGEDGRPGCECNTCFSGPDCSLRTPNCTADADRCA
;
A
#
# COMPACT_ATOMS: atom_id res chain seq x y z
N MET A 1 -79.53 -10.93 1.52
CA MET A 1 -78.77 -10.07 2.45
C MET A 1 -77.42 -10.76 2.67
N GLU A 2 -76.39 -10.30 1.95
CA GLU A 2 -75.00 -10.74 2.13
C GLU A 2 -74.33 -9.89 3.21
N PRO A 3 -73.37 -10.44 3.95
CA PRO A 3 -72.18 -9.65 4.21
C PRO A 3 -70.89 -10.43 3.92
N ALA A 4 -70.21 -9.94 2.89
CA ALA A 4 -68.83 -9.46 2.87
C ALA A 4 -67.71 -10.39 3.36
N ALA A 5 -66.95 -10.85 2.36
CA ALA A 5 -65.62 -11.40 2.44
C ALA A 5 -64.65 -10.54 3.29
N GLY A 6 -64.08 -11.14 4.32
CA GLY A 6 -62.90 -10.64 5.02
C GLY A 6 -61.63 -11.30 4.49
N GLY A 7 -61.00 -10.70 3.48
CA GLY A 7 -59.69 -11.12 3.00
C GLY A 7 -58.60 -10.86 4.04
N GLN A 8 -57.86 -11.90 4.44
CA GLN A 8 -56.73 -11.78 5.36
C GLN A 8 -55.55 -11.11 4.64
N PRO A 9 -54.98 -10.00 5.15
CA PRO A 9 -53.91 -9.29 4.47
C PRO A 9 -52.63 -10.13 4.39
N PRO A 10 -51.78 -9.91 3.37
CA PRO A 10 -50.54 -10.65 3.18
C PRO A 10 -49.65 -10.50 4.41
N ARG A 11 -49.22 -11.64 4.98
CA ARG A 11 -48.23 -11.68 6.05
C ARG A 11 -46.95 -11.00 5.58
N ARG A 12 -46.79 -9.72 5.92
CA ARG A 12 -45.51 -9.01 5.80
C ARG A 12 -44.51 -9.79 6.66
N ARG A 13 -43.48 -10.35 6.03
CA ARG A 13 -42.32 -10.89 6.74
C ARG A 13 -41.65 -9.70 7.44
N HIS A 14 -42.04 -9.46 8.68
CA HIS A 14 -41.38 -8.49 9.55
C HIS A 14 -40.00 -9.06 9.86
N VAL A 15 -39.00 -8.65 9.07
CA VAL A 15 -37.61 -8.75 9.51
C VAL A 15 -37.52 -7.89 10.76
N SER A 16 -37.18 -8.50 11.89
CA SER A 16 -37.09 -7.76 13.14
C SER A 16 -36.05 -6.64 12.97
N PRO A 17 -36.35 -5.39 13.35
CA PRO A 17 -35.40 -4.29 13.27
C PRO A 17 -34.06 -4.61 13.97
N GLY A 18 -34.12 -5.42 15.03
CA GLY A 18 -32.93 -5.94 15.73
C GLY A 18 -32.06 -6.88 14.88
N LEU A 19 -32.64 -7.74 14.03
CA LEU A 19 -31.87 -8.62 13.16
C LEU A 19 -31.13 -7.81 12.07
N LEU A 20 -31.79 -6.81 11.48
CA LEU A 20 -31.16 -5.94 10.50
C LEU A 20 -30.02 -5.13 11.12
N ALA A 21 -30.22 -4.57 12.32
CA ALA A 21 -29.18 -3.86 13.04
C ALA A 21 -27.97 -4.76 13.36
N LEU A 22 -28.21 -6.03 13.73
CA LEU A 22 -27.15 -7.00 14.01
C LEU A 22 -26.35 -7.36 12.74
N LEU A 23 -27.03 -7.54 11.60
CA LEU A 23 -26.40 -7.80 10.31
C LEU A 23 -25.58 -6.60 9.81
N CYS A 24 -26.10 -5.38 9.97
CA CYS A 24 -25.35 -4.16 9.65
C CYS A 24 -24.12 -4.01 10.55
N SER A 25 -24.28 -4.23 11.86
CA SER A 25 -23.18 -4.10 12.82
C SER A 25 -22.08 -5.13 12.56
N SER A 26 -22.44 -6.39 12.31
CA SER A 26 -21.48 -7.44 11.96
C SER A 26 -20.79 -7.16 10.63
N SER A 27 -21.51 -6.68 9.62
CA SER A 27 -20.91 -6.28 8.35
C SER A 27 -19.91 -5.13 8.52
N LEU A 28 -20.26 -4.11 9.30
CA LEU A 28 -19.36 -2.97 9.58
C LEU A 28 -18.10 -3.42 10.34
N LEU A 29 -18.26 -4.29 11.35
CA LEU A 29 -17.13 -4.83 12.11
C LEU A 29 -16.20 -5.67 11.23
N LEU A 30 -16.77 -6.54 10.38
CA LEU A 30 -15.97 -7.36 9.45
C LEU A 30 -15.19 -6.49 8.47
N ASN A 31 -15.82 -5.47 7.88
CA ASN A 31 -15.14 -4.53 7.00
C ASN A 31 -14.04 -3.76 7.73
N ALA A 32 -14.28 -3.31 8.96
CA ALA A 32 -13.28 -2.59 9.76
C ALA A 32 -12.07 -3.47 10.08
N VAL A 33 -12.29 -4.74 10.49
CA VAL A 33 -11.20 -5.70 10.74
C VAL A 33 -10.41 -5.98 9.46
N PHE A 34 -11.10 -6.17 8.34
CA PHE A 34 -10.47 -6.40 7.05
C PHE A 34 -9.58 -5.22 6.63
N ILE A 35 -10.08 -3.99 6.73
CA ILE A 35 -9.32 -2.78 6.42
C ILE A 35 -8.11 -2.65 7.35
N ALA A 36 -8.30 -2.83 8.66
CA ALA A 36 -7.22 -2.73 9.63
C ALA A 36 -6.09 -3.74 9.35
N HIS A 37 -6.44 -4.97 8.98
CA HIS A 37 -5.47 -6.00 8.63
C HIS A 37 -4.68 -5.63 7.37
N HIS A 38 -5.36 -5.16 6.31
CA HIS A 38 -4.70 -4.74 5.08
C HIS A 38 -3.78 -3.53 5.28
N LEU A 39 -4.22 -2.54 6.08
CA LEU A 39 -3.40 -1.37 6.39
C LEU A 39 -2.15 -1.75 7.18
N PHE A 40 -2.23 -2.72 8.09
CA PHE A 40 -1.07 -3.16 8.87
C PHE A 40 0.05 -3.70 7.98
N TRP A 41 -0.28 -4.59 7.04
CA TRP A 41 0.73 -5.14 6.12
C TRP A 41 1.29 -4.08 5.18
N ALA A 42 0.41 -3.25 4.59
CA ALA A 42 0.83 -2.18 3.69
C ALA A 42 1.73 -1.15 4.40
N LEU A 43 1.44 -0.83 5.66
CA LEU A 43 2.25 0.11 6.46
C LEU A 43 3.66 -0.41 6.70
N GLN A 44 3.81 -1.71 6.95
CA GLN A 44 5.13 -2.32 7.12
C GLN A 44 5.97 -2.20 5.83
N ALA A 45 5.35 -2.49 4.68
CA ALA A 45 6.00 -2.36 3.38
C ALA A 45 6.33 -0.89 3.05
N ALA A 46 5.41 0.04 3.30
CA ALA A 46 5.60 1.47 3.07
C ALA A 46 6.77 2.01 3.90
N ARG A 47 6.85 1.66 5.20
CA ARG A 47 7.97 2.08 6.06
C ARG A 47 9.32 1.57 5.54
N ALA A 48 9.39 0.34 5.05
CA ALA A 48 10.62 -0.19 4.47
C ALA A 48 11.02 0.60 3.22
N ALA A 49 10.06 0.87 2.32
CA ALA A 49 10.30 1.65 1.11
C ALA A 49 10.75 3.08 1.43
N GLU A 50 10.08 3.75 2.37
CA GLU A 50 10.43 5.11 2.81
C GLU A 50 11.81 5.16 3.48
N ALA A 51 12.15 4.19 4.32
CA ALA A 51 13.45 4.13 4.97
C ALA A 51 14.60 3.98 3.95
N VAL A 52 14.40 3.14 2.92
CA VAL A 52 15.36 2.98 1.83
C VAL A 52 15.45 4.23 0.97
N ALA A 53 14.31 4.82 0.59
CA ALA A 53 14.25 6.04 -0.21
C ALA A 53 14.84 7.27 0.49
N ALA A 54 14.85 7.29 1.83
CA ALA A 54 15.45 8.35 2.62
C ALA A 54 16.99 8.26 2.73
N THR A 55 17.61 7.22 2.17
CA THR A 55 19.07 7.11 2.15
C THR A 55 19.67 8.20 1.29
N ASP A 56 20.65 8.93 1.83
CA ASP A 56 21.35 9.98 1.10
C ASP A 56 22.41 9.38 0.17
N CYS A 57 22.17 9.50 -1.13
CA CYS A 57 23.12 9.14 -2.20
C CYS A 57 23.66 10.41 -2.90
N SER A 58 23.85 11.49 -2.15
CA SER A 58 24.44 12.76 -2.62
C SER A 58 23.68 13.42 -3.78
N GLY A 59 22.43 13.05 -4.02
CA GLY A 59 21.65 13.47 -5.20
C GLY A 59 22.14 12.86 -6.53
N HIS A 60 23.07 11.91 -6.49
CA HIS A 60 23.69 11.27 -7.65
C HIS A 60 23.44 9.76 -7.71
N GLY A 61 22.49 9.27 -6.93
CA GLY A 61 22.06 7.89 -6.94
C GLY A 61 20.75 7.72 -6.19
N ARG A 62 20.36 6.46 -6.00
CA ARG A 62 19.20 6.04 -5.22
C ARG A 62 19.42 4.63 -4.68
N VAL A 63 18.69 4.26 -3.63
CA VAL A 63 18.68 2.88 -3.12
C VAL A 63 17.34 2.25 -3.45
N PHE A 64 17.35 0.96 -3.79
CA PHE A 64 16.15 0.17 -4.01
C PHE A 64 16.05 -0.97 -2.98
N LEU A 65 14.82 -1.37 -2.64
CA LEU A 65 14.58 -2.45 -1.67
C LEU A 65 15.16 -3.80 -2.11
N ASP A 66 15.18 -4.02 -3.42
CA ASP A 66 15.70 -5.19 -4.12
C ASP A 66 17.11 -4.97 -4.68
N GLY A 67 17.77 -3.87 -4.30
CA GLY A 67 19.14 -3.56 -4.70
C GLY A 67 20.14 -4.60 -4.17
N VAL A 68 21.33 -4.60 -4.78
CA VAL A 68 22.40 -5.51 -4.36
C VAL A 68 22.84 -5.19 -2.93
N ALA A 69 22.70 -6.18 -2.05
CA ALA A 69 23.11 -6.06 -0.66
C ALA A 69 24.64 -5.98 -0.53
N GLY A 70 25.11 -5.00 0.24
CA GLY A 70 26.50 -4.89 0.67
C GLY A 70 26.85 -5.92 1.75
N GLU A 71 28.04 -5.79 2.32
CA GLU A 71 28.53 -6.69 3.38
C GLU A 71 27.67 -6.66 4.66
N ASP A 72 26.98 -5.54 4.91
CA ASP A 72 26.05 -5.35 6.02
C ASP A 72 24.65 -5.93 5.76
N GLY A 73 24.45 -6.56 4.59
CA GLY A 73 23.18 -7.12 4.17
C GLY A 73 22.14 -6.07 3.74
N ARG A 74 22.52 -4.79 3.63
CA ARG A 74 21.63 -3.71 3.19
C ARG A 74 21.94 -3.31 1.74
N PRO A 75 20.92 -2.95 0.94
CA PRO A 75 21.18 -2.46 -0.41
C PRO A 75 21.94 -1.13 -0.37
N GLY A 76 22.96 -1.00 -1.22
CA GLY A 76 23.75 0.22 -1.36
C GLY A 76 23.16 1.20 -2.37
N CYS A 77 23.77 2.38 -2.48
CA CYS A 77 23.42 3.36 -3.52
C CYS A 77 23.75 2.84 -4.91
N GLU A 78 22.74 2.84 -5.80
CA GLU A 78 22.92 2.70 -7.24
C GLU A 78 23.15 4.10 -7.84
N CYS A 79 24.37 4.32 -8.31
CA CYS A 79 24.81 5.63 -8.79
C CYS A 79 24.41 5.88 -10.25
N ASN A 80 24.13 7.14 -10.54
CA ASN A 80 23.98 7.64 -11.90
C ASN A 80 25.31 7.52 -12.66
N THR A 81 25.23 7.56 -14.00
CA THR A 81 26.40 7.56 -14.88
C THR A 81 27.41 8.64 -14.47
N CYS A 82 28.70 8.29 -14.46
CA CYS A 82 29.83 9.12 -14.04
C CYS A 82 29.97 9.40 -12.53
N PHE A 83 29.18 8.75 -11.67
CA PHE A 83 29.31 8.82 -10.22
C PHE A 83 29.63 7.46 -9.59
N SER A 84 30.31 7.48 -8.45
CA SER A 84 30.80 6.30 -7.75
C SER A 84 31.00 6.58 -6.25
N GLY A 85 31.43 5.56 -5.51
CA GLY A 85 31.56 5.62 -4.06
C GLY A 85 30.31 5.11 -3.35
N PRO A 86 30.37 4.92 -2.02
CA PRO A 86 29.28 4.34 -1.24
C PRO A 86 28.01 5.21 -1.23
N ASP A 87 28.16 6.51 -1.43
CA ASP A 87 27.11 7.54 -1.41
C ASP A 87 27.00 8.30 -2.74
N CYS A 88 27.61 7.79 -3.82
CA CYS A 88 27.65 8.42 -5.15
C CYS A 88 28.25 9.83 -5.21
N SER A 89 29.02 10.26 -4.20
CA SER A 89 29.63 11.59 -4.17
C SER A 89 30.84 11.73 -5.11
N LEU A 90 31.47 10.62 -5.52
CA LEU A 90 32.73 10.63 -6.26
C LEU A 90 32.48 10.69 -7.76
N ARG A 91 32.78 11.85 -8.37
CA ARG A 91 32.74 12.01 -9.82
C ARG A 91 33.90 11.28 -10.49
N THR A 92 33.59 10.51 -11.52
CA THR A 92 34.60 9.83 -12.35
C THR A 92 35.26 10.84 -13.30
N PRO A 93 36.60 11.00 -13.27
CA PRO A 93 37.29 11.91 -14.17
C PRO A 93 37.21 11.41 -15.62
N ASN A 94 37.10 12.35 -16.57
CA ASN A 94 37.06 12.05 -18.01
C ASN A 94 35.90 11.12 -18.45
N CYS A 95 34.81 11.09 -17.68
CA CYS A 95 33.59 10.39 -18.06
C CYS A 95 32.70 11.25 -18.97
N THR A 96 32.25 10.67 -20.08
CA THR A 96 31.37 11.34 -21.04
C THR A 96 29.92 11.19 -20.57
N ALA A 97 29.15 12.28 -20.60
CA ALA A 97 27.72 12.22 -20.29
C ALA A 97 26.99 11.38 -21.35
N ASP A 98 26.19 10.42 -20.91
CA ASP A 98 25.27 9.67 -21.76
C ASP A 98 23.91 10.37 -21.73
N ALA A 99 23.49 10.89 -22.88
CA ALA A 99 22.20 11.54 -23.09
C ALA A 99 21.40 10.88 -24.23
N ASP A 100 21.83 9.70 -24.67
CA ASP A 100 21.24 9.01 -25.82
C ASP A 100 19.92 8.31 -25.45
N ARG A 101 19.61 8.20 -24.16
CA ARG A 101 18.37 7.64 -23.63
C ARG A 101 17.64 8.65 -22.76
N CYS A 102 16.36 8.88 -23.07
CA CYS A 102 15.45 9.48 -22.10
C CYS A 102 15.12 8.42 -21.04
N ALA A 103 15.59 8.66 -19.81
CA ALA A 103 15.17 7.94 -18.62
C ALA A 103 13.85 8.52 -18.08
#